data_AF-A0A7S1NHV1-F1
#
_entry.id   AF-A0A7S1NHV1-F1
#
_cell.length_a   1.000
_cell.length_b   1.000
_cell.length_c   1.000
_cell.angle_alpha   90.00
_cell.angle_beta   90.00
_cell.angle_gamma   90.00
#
_symmetry.space_group_name_H-M   'P 1'
#
loop_
_entity.id
_entity.type
_entity.pdbx_description
1 polymer ?
#
loop_
_entity_poly.entity_id
_entity_poly.type
_entity_poly.pdbx_seq_one_letter_code
_entity_poly.pdbx_strand_id
1 'polypeptide(L)'
;SWHSREPRYDWESIDGFLDEVATVMDVGEMIHGPDFNLAEVMSAVEIMDPKMDGGYGLTEAKQLDELWDAGEVLRNPTDREALEIMDHLMATEYTWFSGFALPQTLYRCLYVHRLSLLQHDALAAYLRALMK
;
A
#
# COMPACT_ATOMS: atom_id res chain seq x y z
N SER A 1 7.66 -19.20 -18.76
CA SER A 1 6.79 -20.34 -18.39
C SER A 1 6.68 -20.45 -16.87
N TRP A 2 5.97 -19.50 -16.24
CA TRP A 2 5.84 -19.40 -14.77
C TRP A 2 4.59 -20.08 -14.19
N HIS A 3 3.85 -20.86 -14.99
CA HIS A 3 2.69 -21.64 -14.53
C HIS A 3 3.13 -22.94 -13.82
N SER A 4 4.06 -22.84 -12.87
CA SER A 4 4.60 -23.99 -12.15
C SER A 4 3.89 -24.16 -10.81
N ARG A 5 2.78 -24.92 -10.85
CA ARG A 5 2.17 -25.65 -9.71
C ARG A 5 1.80 -24.78 -8.50
N GLU A 6 0.61 -24.19 -8.55
CA GLU A 6 -0.12 -23.86 -7.32
C GLU A 6 -0.28 -25.15 -6.49
N PRO A 7 -0.01 -25.12 -5.18
CA PRO A 7 -0.33 -26.25 -4.33
C PRO A 7 -1.83 -26.50 -4.44
N ARG A 8 -2.21 -27.74 -4.76
CA ARG A 8 -3.62 -28.11 -4.82
C ARG A 8 -4.13 -28.28 -3.39
N TYR A 9 -4.51 -27.18 -2.78
CA TYR A 9 -5.16 -27.16 -1.48
C TYR A 9 -6.57 -27.76 -1.63
N ASP A 10 -6.93 -28.67 -0.73
CA ASP A 10 -8.29 -29.16 -0.59
C ASP A 10 -8.93 -28.33 0.52
N TRP A 11 -9.62 -27.26 0.12
CA TRP A 11 -10.27 -26.36 1.07
C TRP A 11 -11.65 -26.92 1.40
N GLU A 12 -11.89 -27.19 2.68
CA GLU A 12 -13.22 -27.51 3.19
C GLU A 12 -13.85 -26.24 3.81
N SER A 13 -15.14 -26.00 3.50
CA SER A 13 -15.88 -24.90 4.15
C SER A 13 -16.20 -25.29 5.60
N ILE A 14 -15.96 -24.35 6.51
CA ILE A 14 -16.31 -24.44 7.92
C ILE A 14 -17.44 -23.48 8.30
N ASP A 15 -18.11 -22.87 7.33
CA ASP A 15 -19.09 -21.80 7.57
C ASP A 15 -20.22 -22.28 8.48
N GLY A 16 -20.75 -23.49 8.23
CA GLY A 16 -21.80 -24.07 9.07
C GLY A 16 -21.37 -24.32 10.52
N PHE A 17 -20.10 -24.69 10.74
CA PHE A 17 -19.56 -24.83 12.10
C PHE A 17 -19.47 -23.46 12.80
N LEU A 18 -19.01 -22.43 12.09
CA LEU A 18 -18.91 -21.07 12.65
C LEU A 18 -20.29 -20.50 12.97
N ASP A 19 -21.29 -20.72 12.12
CA ASP A 19 -22.68 -20.32 12.36
C ASP A 19 -23.25 -20.98 13.62
N GLU A 20 -23.07 -22.30 13.77
CA GLU A 20 -23.53 -23.03 14.97
C GLU A 20 -22.88 -22.48 16.24
N VAL A 21 -21.56 -22.28 16.25
CA VAL A 21 -20.84 -21.72 17.40
C VAL A 21 -21.34 -20.30 17.72
N ALA A 22 -21.57 -19.47 16.71
CA ALA A 22 -22.06 -18.11 16.92
C ALA A 22 -23.45 -18.08 17.57
N THR A 23 -24.31 -19.08 17.35
CA THR A 23 -25.65 -19.14 17.98
C THR A 23 -25.63 -19.44 19.48
N VAL A 24 -24.56 -20.07 19.99
CA VAL A 24 -24.46 -20.49 21.39
C VAL A 24 -23.63 -19.54 22.27
N MET A 25 -23.01 -18.53 21.67
CA MET A 25 -22.23 -17.52 22.39
C MET A 25 -23.15 -16.43 22.97
N ASP A 26 -22.90 -16.04 24.21
CA ASP A 26 -23.58 -14.93 24.85
C ASP A 26 -22.99 -13.57 24.45
N VAL A 27 -23.78 -12.50 24.63
CA VAL A 27 -23.32 -11.14 24.36
C VAL A 27 -22.15 -10.79 25.28
N GLY A 28 -21.00 -10.46 24.66
CA GLY A 28 -19.77 -10.11 25.37
C GLY A 28 -18.78 -11.26 25.50
N GLU A 29 -19.14 -12.48 25.07
CA GLU A 29 -18.20 -13.59 24.97
C GLU A 29 -17.32 -13.47 23.72
N MET A 30 -16.06 -13.93 23.86
CA MET A 30 -15.08 -13.91 22.78
C MET A 30 -14.21 -15.16 22.88
N ILE A 31 -14.11 -15.90 21.78
CA ILE A 31 -13.16 -17.00 21.65
C ILE A 31 -11.85 -16.43 21.12
N HIS A 32 -10.77 -16.59 21.89
CA HIS A 32 -9.47 -16.07 21.51
C HIS A 32 -8.33 -16.98 22.00
N GLY A 33 -7.16 -16.85 21.37
CA GLY A 33 -5.95 -17.55 21.80
C GLY A 33 -5.41 -17.04 23.14
N PRO A 34 -4.50 -17.79 23.79
CA PRO A 34 -3.92 -17.40 25.08
C PRO A 34 -3.08 -16.11 25.01
N ASP A 35 -2.53 -15.78 23.85
CA ASP A 35 -1.70 -14.58 23.61
C ASP A 35 -2.52 -13.37 23.12
N PHE A 36 -3.86 -13.44 23.22
CA PHE A 36 -4.72 -12.36 22.75
C PHE A 36 -4.56 -11.07 23.57
N ASN A 37 -4.36 -9.97 22.88
CA ASN A 37 -4.27 -8.63 23.47
C ASN A 37 -5.25 -7.67 22.80
N LEU A 38 -6.23 -7.20 23.55
CA LEU A 38 -7.24 -6.27 23.03
C LEU A 38 -6.61 -4.98 22.48
N ALA A 39 -5.54 -4.49 23.09
CA ALA A 39 -4.87 -3.27 22.62
C ALA A 39 -4.26 -3.42 21.22
N GLU A 40 -3.83 -4.62 20.85
CA GLU A 40 -3.32 -4.92 19.50
C GLU A 40 -4.46 -4.99 18.49
N VAL A 41 -5.58 -5.61 18.87
CA VAL A 41 -6.78 -5.71 18.02
C VAL A 41 -7.38 -4.34 17.71
N MET A 42 -7.28 -3.37 18.64
CA MET A 42 -7.73 -2.00 18.38
C MET A 42 -6.96 -1.28 17.25
N SER A 43 -5.80 -1.81 16.85
CA SER A 43 -5.03 -1.32 15.71
C SER A 43 -5.22 -2.15 14.43
N ALA A 44 -6.00 -3.23 14.50
CA ALA A 44 -6.26 -4.09 13.35
C ALA A 44 -7.05 -3.34 12.27
N VAL A 45 -6.77 -3.67 11.01
CA VAL A 45 -7.52 -3.15 9.87
C VAL A 45 -8.87 -3.84 9.80
N GLU A 46 -9.94 -3.06 9.73
CA GLU A 46 -11.29 -3.54 9.49
C GLU A 46 -11.60 -3.49 7.99
N ILE A 47 -11.78 -4.67 7.39
CA ILE A 47 -12.10 -4.81 5.96
C ILE A 47 -13.48 -4.22 5.70
N MET A 48 -13.65 -3.55 4.55
CA MET A 48 -14.88 -2.84 4.16
C MET A 48 -15.24 -1.61 5.00
N ASP A 49 -14.42 -1.19 5.96
CA ASP A 49 -14.60 0.10 6.63
C ASP A 49 -13.97 1.24 5.80
N PRO A 50 -14.70 2.32 5.46
CA PRO A 50 -14.20 3.40 4.60
C PRO A 50 -12.98 4.17 5.14
N LYS A 51 -12.70 4.10 6.46
CA LYS A 51 -11.61 4.81 7.09
C LYS A 51 -10.41 3.91 7.37
N MET A 52 -10.64 2.62 7.60
CA MET A 52 -9.60 1.65 7.95
C MET A 52 -9.11 0.86 6.74
N ASP A 53 -9.97 0.59 5.77
CA ASP A 53 -9.65 -0.18 4.58
C ASP A 53 -9.27 0.74 3.40
N GLY A 54 -7.98 0.81 3.09
CA GLY A 54 -7.48 1.57 1.95
C GLY A 54 -7.96 1.03 0.58
N GLY A 55 -8.47 -0.20 0.54
CA GLY A 55 -9.10 -0.81 -0.62
C GLY A 55 -10.58 -0.46 -0.78
N TYR A 56 -11.21 0.15 0.23
CA TYR A 56 -12.64 0.45 0.21
C TYR A 56 -13.02 1.33 -0.98
N GLY A 57 -13.92 0.85 -1.82
CA GLY A 57 -14.41 1.58 -2.99
C GLY A 57 -13.43 1.68 -4.16
N LEU A 58 -12.25 1.02 -4.09
CA LEU A 58 -11.38 0.87 -5.26
C LEU A 58 -12.01 -0.12 -6.25
N THR A 59 -12.47 0.39 -7.39
CA THR A 59 -13.03 -0.44 -8.47
C THR A 59 -11.96 -0.99 -9.39
N GLU A 60 -10.85 -0.24 -9.54
CA GLU A 60 -9.67 -0.64 -10.30
C GLU A 60 -8.43 -0.15 -9.56
N ALA A 61 -7.46 -1.04 -9.38
CA ALA A 61 -6.13 -0.69 -8.91
C ALA A 61 -5.14 -1.00 -10.03
N LYS A 62 -4.62 0.04 -10.68
CA LYS A 62 -3.52 -0.13 -11.64
C LYS A 62 -2.25 -0.43 -10.89
N GLN A 63 -1.54 -1.47 -11.28
CA GLN A 63 -0.23 -1.72 -10.75
C GLN A 63 0.73 -0.63 -11.22
N LEU A 64 1.75 -0.41 -10.41
CA LEU A 64 2.76 0.59 -10.70
C LEU A 64 3.37 0.36 -12.09
N ASP A 65 3.80 -0.86 -12.41
CA ASP A 65 4.42 -1.15 -13.70
C ASP A 65 3.47 -0.93 -14.90
N GLU A 66 2.16 -1.14 -14.73
CA GLU A 66 1.14 -0.87 -15.77
C GLU A 66 1.08 0.62 -16.11
N LEU A 67 1.24 1.51 -15.12
CA LEU A 67 1.25 2.97 -15.35
C LEU A 67 2.46 3.42 -16.19
N TRP A 68 3.61 2.76 -16.04
CA TRP A 68 4.81 3.05 -16.83
C TRP A 68 4.69 2.51 -18.24
N ASP A 69 4.09 1.33 -18.40
CA ASP A 69 3.90 0.70 -19.70
C ASP A 69 2.82 1.43 -20.52
N ALA A 70 1.79 1.96 -19.85
CA ALA A 70 0.78 2.85 -20.45
C ALA A 70 1.31 4.27 -20.77
N GLY A 71 2.49 4.64 -20.26
CA GLY A 71 3.06 5.98 -20.44
C GLY A 71 2.37 7.08 -19.61
N GLU A 72 1.55 6.69 -18.61
CA GLU A 72 0.93 7.62 -17.66
C GLU A 72 1.96 8.22 -16.68
N VAL A 73 3.08 7.51 -16.48
CA VAL A 73 4.28 8.02 -15.79
C VAL A 73 5.40 8.18 -16.80
N LEU A 74 5.92 9.40 -16.94
CA LEU A 74 6.95 9.72 -17.93
C LEU A 74 8.29 9.11 -17.54
N ARG A 75 8.84 8.25 -18.41
CA ARG A 75 10.20 7.72 -18.21
C ARG A 75 11.27 8.80 -18.30
N ASN A 76 11.05 9.83 -19.11
CA ASN A 76 11.96 10.95 -19.28
C ASN A 76 11.17 12.27 -19.25
N PRO A 77 10.87 12.82 -18.05
CA PRO A 77 10.28 14.15 -17.95
C PRO A 77 11.22 15.19 -18.57
N THR A 78 10.68 16.32 -18.99
CA THR A 78 11.51 17.47 -19.40
C THR A 78 12.22 18.08 -18.20
N ASP A 79 13.28 18.87 -18.43
CA ASP A 79 13.99 19.58 -17.35
C ASP A 79 13.03 20.43 -16.50
N ARG A 80 12.03 21.04 -17.13
CA ARG A 80 11.01 21.83 -16.43
C ARG A 80 10.16 20.96 -15.52
N GLU A 81 9.60 19.86 -16.03
CA GLU A 81 8.79 18.93 -15.24
C GLU A 81 9.62 18.30 -14.11
N ALA A 82 10.88 17.99 -14.38
CA ALA A 82 11.81 17.49 -13.36
C ALA A 82 12.01 18.49 -12.22
N LEU A 83 12.18 19.79 -12.54
CA LEU A 83 12.26 20.85 -11.53
C LEU A 83 10.95 21.00 -10.74
N GLU A 84 9.80 20.93 -11.41
CA GLU A 84 8.48 20.98 -10.75
C GLU A 84 8.29 19.79 -9.80
N ILE A 85 8.73 18.59 -10.20
CA ILE A 85 8.71 17.40 -9.34
C ILE A 85 9.64 17.59 -8.13
N MET A 86 10.86 18.10 -8.33
CA MET A 86 11.81 18.36 -7.24
C MET A 86 11.25 19.38 -6.23
N ASP A 87 10.64 20.47 -6.69
CA ASP A 87 10.06 21.50 -5.83
C ASP A 87 8.92 20.94 -4.96
N HIS A 88 8.01 20.17 -5.57
CA HIS A 88 6.96 19.47 -4.82
C HIS A 88 7.52 18.48 -3.80
N LEU A 89 8.56 17.74 -4.17
CA LEU A 89 9.21 16.79 -3.27
C LEU A 89 9.82 17.49 -2.06
N MET A 90 10.51 18.62 -2.24
CA MET A 90 11.05 19.43 -1.15
C MET A 90 9.94 19.88 -0.17
N ALA A 91 8.78 20.30 -0.68
CA ALA A 91 7.65 20.68 0.18
C ALA A 91 7.09 19.47 0.98
N THR A 92 7.01 18.30 0.34
CA THR A 92 6.56 17.07 1.03
C THR A 92 7.59 16.51 2.01
N GLU A 93 8.88 16.73 1.77
CA GLU A 93 9.97 16.40 2.69
C GLU A 93 9.84 17.20 3.99
N TYR A 94 9.61 18.51 3.88
CA TYR A 94 9.34 19.35 5.06
C TYR A 94 8.09 18.88 5.83
N THR A 95 7.06 18.46 5.10
CA THR A 95 5.83 17.92 5.70
C THR A 95 6.09 16.62 6.45
N TRP A 96 6.94 15.74 5.90
CA TRP A 96 7.40 14.54 6.59
C TRP A 96 8.16 14.89 7.88
N PHE A 97 9.11 15.83 7.83
CA PHE A 97 9.81 16.29 9.02
C PHE A 97 8.90 16.92 10.07
N SER A 98 7.73 17.41 9.66
CA SER A 98 6.69 17.94 10.57
C SER A 98 5.84 16.85 11.24
N GLY A 99 6.11 15.55 10.98
CA GLY A 99 5.49 14.41 11.68
C GLY A 99 4.49 13.59 10.86
N PHE A 100 4.26 13.92 9.58
CA PHE A 100 3.37 13.15 8.71
C PHE A 100 4.04 11.89 8.18
N ALA A 101 3.28 10.84 7.90
CA ALA A 101 3.83 9.55 7.47
C ALA A 101 4.35 9.58 6.02
N LEU A 102 5.42 8.83 5.74
CA LEU A 102 6.03 8.72 4.40
C LEU A 102 5.04 8.34 3.28
N PRO A 103 4.10 7.37 3.46
CA PRO A 103 3.07 7.06 2.47
C PRO A 103 2.19 8.24 2.08
N GLN A 104 2.04 9.22 2.98
CA GLN A 104 1.20 10.41 2.78
C GLN A 104 2.00 11.60 2.22
N THR A 105 3.33 11.51 2.17
CA THR A 105 4.24 12.58 1.75
C THR A 105 5.11 12.12 0.57
N LEU A 106 6.37 11.75 0.82
CA LEU A 106 7.38 11.44 -0.19
C LEU A 106 6.99 10.26 -1.08
N TYR A 107 6.37 9.22 -0.52
CA TYR A 107 6.02 8.00 -1.26
C TYR A 107 4.82 8.17 -2.19
N ARG A 108 4.21 9.36 -2.25
CA ARG A 108 3.24 9.70 -3.28
C ARG A 108 3.91 9.92 -4.65
N CYS A 109 5.20 10.24 -4.67
CA CYS A 109 5.95 10.35 -5.92
C CYS A 109 6.21 8.96 -6.49
N LEU A 110 5.68 8.65 -7.67
CA LEU A 110 5.81 7.31 -8.24
C LEU A 110 7.26 6.95 -8.59
N TYR A 111 8.09 7.95 -8.90
CA TYR A 111 9.50 7.75 -9.27
C TYR A 111 10.36 7.13 -8.15
N VAL A 112 10.06 7.38 -6.86
CA VAL A 112 10.84 6.77 -5.76
C VAL A 112 10.69 5.25 -5.70
N HIS A 113 9.60 4.70 -6.23
CA HIS A 113 9.33 3.25 -6.23
C HIS A 113 9.97 2.51 -7.41
N ARG A 114 10.41 3.22 -8.47
CA ARG A 114 11.01 2.66 -9.70
C ARG A 114 12.08 3.58 -10.30
N LEU A 115 13.11 3.92 -9.51
CA LEU A 115 14.21 4.80 -9.96
C LEU A 115 14.95 4.27 -11.20
N SER A 116 14.99 2.95 -11.42
CA SER A 116 15.63 2.33 -12.59
C SER A 116 14.93 2.63 -13.90
N LEU A 117 13.65 3.01 -13.87
CA LEU A 117 12.86 3.30 -15.07
C LEU A 117 12.92 4.80 -15.45
N LEU A 118 13.48 5.64 -14.58
CA LEU A 118 13.65 7.07 -14.80
C LEU A 118 14.93 7.34 -15.61
N GLN A 119 14.76 8.00 -16.75
CA GLN A 119 15.79 8.30 -17.74
C GLN A 119 16.21 9.78 -17.71
N HIS A 120 15.95 10.47 -16.59
CA HIS A 120 16.41 11.84 -16.36
C HIS A 120 17.50 11.84 -15.28
N ASP A 121 18.74 12.14 -15.66
CA ASP A 121 19.90 12.00 -14.78
C ASP A 121 19.84 12.87 -13.53
N ALA A 122 19.51 14.16 -13.67
CA ALA A 122 19.45 15.08 -12.53
C ALA A 122 18.35 14.71 -11.52
N LEU A 123 17.13 14.43 -12.00
CA LEU A 123 16.04 13.95 -11.15
C LEU A 123 16.37 12.61 -10.48
N ALA A 124 16.96 11.68 -11.22
CA ALA A 124 17.39 10.40 -10.65
C ALA A 124 18.49 10.59 -9.58
N ALA A 125 19.43 11.52 -9.77
CA ALA A 125 20.44 11.85 -8.77
C ALA A 125 19.83 12.49 -7.51
N TYR A 126 18.91 13.44 -7.68
CA TYR A 126 18.17 14.08 -6.60
C TYR A 126 17.40 13.06 -5.76
N LEU A 127 16.60 12.20 -6.41
CA LEU A 127 15.82 11.18 -5.71
C LEU A 127 16.71 10.14 -4.99
N ARG A 128 17.86 9.77 -5.57
CA ARG A 128 18.83 8.89 -4.90
C ARG A 128 19.46 9.56 -3.68
N ALA A 129 19.62 10.88 -3.69
CA ALA A 129 20.12 11.60 -2.53
C ALA A 129 19.05 11.69 -1.43
N LEU A 130 17.79 11.94 -1.82
CA LEU A 130 16.65 12.01 -0.90
C LEU A 130 16.33 10.67 -0.21
N MET A 131 16.56 9.55 -0.90
CA MET A 131 16.26 8.20 -0.41
C MET A 131 17.44 7.51 0.32
N LYS A 132 18.55 8.21 0.55
CA LYS A 132 19.73 7.70 1.26
C LYS A 132 19.76 8.18 2.69
#